data_AF-A0A0M4GLH0-F1
#
_entry.id   AF-A0A0M4GLH0-F1
#
_cell.length_a   1.000
_cell.length_b   1.000
_cell.length_c   1.000
_cell.angle_alpha   90.00
_cell.angle_beta   90.00
_cell.angle_gamma   90.00
#
_symmetry.space_group_name_H-M   'P 1'
#
loop_
_entity.id
_entity.type
_entity.pdbx_description
1 polymer ?
#
loop_
_entity_poly.entity_id
_entity_poly.type
_entity_poly.pdbx_seq_one_letter_code
_entity_poly.pdbx_strand_id
1 'polypeptide(L)'
;MRRKWMALVVAASLTVGSGGTYAGMKWMEAQETGFAVDVAGVLKKGDSKAETVNLDKVGQAYELIYSQYVEEIDKEELVEGAIQGMLAKLGDPYSVYMDKETAKQFNESLESSFEGIGAEVGMDGGKTVIVSPFKNSPAEKAGLKPNDIIRKVDGKSVEGLDLFETTLKIRGKKGTVVELEIERAGLREPIRVKVKRDQIPVETVFSDVKNINGKKIGYIELTSFAEETASDFKKQLKELERSGDGISGLVIDVRGNPGGLLLSVEEILRELVSGEKPFVMIEKRNGERDKYYSTLKKEKEYPVAVLIDKGSASASEILAGALAEAEGYPLVGEKTFGKGTVQQAMPMGDGSNIKLTLAKWLTPDGNWIHKKGIAPTVEVAQPSIFSTHPLQVDGALQMDMNNEQVKNAQAILEGLGYTPGRTDGYFSAGTVRSVKAFQQQAGLQPTGKIDAKTAEALETAMTKERKKEKNDLQLRTALLLLAK
;
A
#
# COMPACT_ATOMS: atom_id res chain seq x y z
N MET A 1 5.05 53.56 -8.93
CA MET A 1 4.82 53.09 -7.54
C MET A 1 4.26 51.65 -7.40
N ARG A 2 3.64 51.01 -8.42
CA ARG A 2 2.98 49.69 -8.26
C ARG A 2 3.85 48.42 -8.47
N ARG A 3 5.02 48.49 -9.10
CA ARG A 3 5.86 47.29 -9.36
C ARG A 3 6.72 46.83 -8.16
N LYS A 4 7.15 47.74 -7.28
CA LYS A 4 7.98 47.38 -6.11
C LYS A 4 7.17 46.74 -4.96
N TRP A 5 5.89 47.12 -4.82
CA TRP A 5 4.98 46.53 -3.82
C TRP A 5 4.51 45.12 -4.22
N MET A 6 4.32 44.86 -5.50
CA MET A 6 3.96 43.53 -6.00
C MET A 6 5.10 42.51 -5.81
N ALA A 7 6.36 42.93 -5.97
CA ALA A 7 7.52 42.09 -5.67
C ALA A 7 7.66 41.78 -4.17
N LEU A 8 7.31 42.73 -3.29
CA LEU A 8 7.30 42.53 -1.83
C LEU A 8 6.16 41.60 -1.37
N VAL A 9 4.99 41.66 -2.00
CA VAL A 9 3.86 40.76 -1.70
C VAL A 9 4.10 39.34 -2.22
N VAL A 10 4.76 39.18 -3.38
CA VAL A 10 5.17 37.86 -3.90
C VAL A 10 6.34 37.27 -3.11
N ALA A 11 7.28 38.10 -2.64
CA ALA A 11 8.34 37.66 -1.73
C ALA A 11 7.79 37.24 -0.35
N ALA A 12 6.80 37.98 0.18
CA ALA A 12 6.14 37.64 1.44
C ALA A 12 5.25 36.38 1.34
N SER A 13 4.61 36.13 0.20
CA SER A 13 3.80 34.91 0.00
C SER A 13 4.65 33.65 -0.22
N LEU A 14 5.86 33.78 -0.78
CA LEU A 14 6.82 32.67 -0.91
C LEU A 14 7.49 32.30 0.42
N THR A 15 7.64 33.24 1.35
CA THR A 15 8.16 32.94 2.70
C THR A 15 7.12 32.30 3.63
N VAL A 16 5.83 32.57 3.42
CA VAL A 16 4.75 32.01 4.25
C VAL A 16 4.29 30.62 3.74
N GLY A 17 4.42 30.33 2.45
CA GLY A 17 3.92 29.08 1.86
C GLY A 17 4.79 27.83 2.07
N SER A 18 6.02 27.97 2.56
CA SER A 18 6.91 26.84 2.88
C SER A 18 7.55 26.98 4.27
N GLY A 19 8.05 28.16 4.61
CA GLY A 19 8.58 28.46 5.96
C GLY A 19 7.48 28.59 7.03
N GLY A 20 6.31 29.15 6.66
CA GLY A 20 5.15 29.25 7.55
C GLY A 20 4.47 27.91 7.80
N THR A 21 4.46 27.02 6.81
CA THR A 21 3.98 25.64 6.91
C THR A 21 4.92 24.79 7.76
N TYR A 22 6.23 24.94 7.59
CA TYR A 22 7.22 24.26 8.44
C TYR A 22 7.21 24.77 9.89
N ALA A 23 7.09 26.08 10.10
CA ALA A 23 6.94 26.67 11.44
C ALA A 23 5.59 26.31 12.09
N GLY A 24 4.51 26.24 11.30
CA GLY A 24 3.19 25.80 11.73
C GLY A 24 3.13 24.31 12.09
N MET A 25 3.77 23.43 11.29
CA MET A 25 3.96 22.02 11.61
C MET A 25 4.81 21.84 12.87
N LYS A 26 5.90 22.60 13.03
CA LYS A 26 6.70 22.59 14.27
C LYS A 26 5.93 23.06 15.49
N TRP A 27 5.02 24.02 15.33
CA TRP A 27 4.21 24.54 16.43
C TRP A 27 3.09 23.55 16.81
N MET A 28 2.53 22.80 15.84
CA MET A 28 1.63 21.67 16.09
C MET A 28 2.35 20.45 16.69
N GLU A 29 3.53 20.06 16.18
CA GLU A 29 4.38 19.00 16.76
C GLU A 29 4.81 19.31 18.19
N ALA A 30 5.04 20.59 18.52
CA ALA A 30 5.39 21.00 19.89
C ALA A 30 4.19 20.98 20.85
N GLN A 31 2.96 20.85 20.34
CA GLN A 31 1.73 20.91 21.12
C GLN A 31 1.02 19.54 21.23
N GLU A 32 1.39 18.55 20.40
CA GLU A 32 0.90 17.18 20.50
C GLU A 32 1.94 16.24 21.14
N THR A 33 1.48 15.45 22.11
CA THR A 33 2.27 14.42 22.82
C THR A 33 2.31 13.10 22.04
N GLY A 34 2.52 13.20 20.72
CA GLY A 34 2.64 12.06 19.81
C GLY A 34 4.08 11.57 19.65
N PHE A 35 4.27 10.48 18.90
CA PHE A 35 5.57 9.87 18.63
C PHE A 35 6.40 10.68 17.62
N ALA A 36 6.89 11.85 18.01
CA ALA A 36 7.89 12.55 17.24
C ALA A 36 9.29 12.07 17.65
N VAL A 37 10.01 11.39 16.75
CA VAL A 37 11.47 11.34 16.84
C VAL A 37 11.94 12.77 16.60
N ASP A 38 12.51 13.42 17.61
CA ASP A 38 12.95 14.82 17.54
C ASP A 38 14.05 15.01 16.47
N VAL A 39 13.62 15.31 15.24
CA VAL A 39 14.49 15.52 14.06
C VAL A 39 15.41 16.70 14.26
N ALA A 40 14.87 17.75 14.87
CA ALA A 40 15.62 18.96 15.17
C ALA A 40 16.68 18.65 16.23
N GLY A 41 16.38 17.77 17.19
CA GLY A 41 17.31 17.22 18.15
C GLY A 41 18.36 16.32 17.53
N VAL A 42 18.03 15.48 16.54
CA VAL A 42 19.02 14.66 15.81
C VAL A 42 20.00 15.53 15.00
N LEU A 43 19.50 16.58 14.33
CA LEU A 43 20.33 17.52 13.57
C LEU A 43 21.11 18.50 14.47
N LYS A 44 20.60 18.84 15.67
CA LYS A 44 21.24 19.79 16.61
C LYS A 44 22.11 19.12 17.68
N LYS A 45 21.76 17.92 18.16
CA LYS A 45 22.57 17.07 19.05
C LYS A 45 23.46 16.11 18.25
N GLY A 46 24.03 16.60 17.15
CA GLY A 46 25.33 16.12 16.72
C GLY A 46 26.42 16.52 17.73
N ASP A 47 26.24 16.19 19.03
CA ASP A 47 27.31 16.19 20.01
C ASP A 47 28.15 14.94 19.76
N SER A 48 28.91 15.03 18.67
CA SER A 48 30.05 14.19 18.36
C SER A 48 31.13 15.21 17.99
N LYS A 49 32.34 15.23 18.55
CA LYS A 49 33.36 14.21 18.32
C LYS A 49 33.28 13.48 16.97
N ALA A 50 32.57 14.00 15.98
CA ALA A 50 32.81 13.67 14.60
C ALA A 50 34.17 14.31 14.33
N GLU A 51 35.21 13.47 14.27
CA GLU A 51 36.38 13.84 13.49
C GLU A 51 35.85 14.43 12.19
N THR A 52 36.26 15.65 11.85
CA THR A 52 35.91 16.29 10.60
C THR A 52 36.23 15.29 9.49
N VAL A 53 35.19 14.63 8.98
CA VAL A 53 35.36 13.62 7.94
C VAL A 53 35.92 14.36 6.76
N ASN A 54 37.18 14.09 6.44
CA ASN A 54 37.82 14.68 5.28
C ASN A 54 37.18 14.04 4.04
N LEU A 55 36.30 14.81 3.38
CA LEU A 55 35.66 14.43 2.12
C LEU A 55 36.50 14.83 0.90
N ASP A 56 37.72 15.33 1.07
CA ASP A 56 38.61 15.72 -0.04
C ASP A 56 38.85 14.55 -0.98
N LYS A 57 38.96 13.33 -0.44
CA LYS A 57 39.11 12.12 -1.27
C LYS A 57 37.89 11.84 -2.13
N VAL A 58 36.68 12.12 -1.63
CA VAL A 58 35.43 12.00 -2.41
C VAL A 58 35.39 13.07 -3.49
N GLY A 59 35.76 14.31 -3.16
CA GLY A 59 35.87 15.40 -4.12
C GLY A 59 36.90 15.13 -5.22
N GLN A 60 38.09 14.63 -4.87
CA GLN A 60 39.12 14.24 -5.84
C GLN A 60 38.65 13.13 -6.78
N ALA A 61 37.94 12.13 -6.24
CA ALA A 61 37.37 11.06 -7.06
C ALA A 61 36.29 11.61 -8.02
N TYR A 62 35.42 12.49 -7.55
CA TYR A 62 34.41 13.16 -8.36
C TYR A 62 35.06 13.93 -9.53
N GLU A 63 36.05 14.79 -9.24
CA GLU A 63 36.74 15.59 -10.26
C GLU A 63 37.49 14.73 -11.27
N LEU A 64 38.16 13.67 -10.81
CA LEU A 64 38.87 12.73 -11.69
C LEU A 64 37.90 12.04 -12.65
N ILE A 65 36.77 11.54 -12.16
CA ILE A 65 35.76 10.86 -12.98
C ILE A 65 35.13 11.86 -13.95
N TYR A 66 34.65 13.00 -13.45
CA TYR A 66 33.95 13.99 -14.27
C TYR A 66 34.83 14.58 -15.37
N SER A 67 36.13 14.78 -15.11
CA SER A 67 37.02 15.42 -16.09
C SER A 67 37.79 14.46 -17.00
N GLN A 68 37.99 13.19 -16.60
CA GLN A 68 38.84 12.24 -17.32
C GLN A 68 38.10 10.99 -17.81
N TYR A 69 36.84 10.77 -17.44
CA TYR A 69 36.09 9.63 -17.99
C TYR A 69 35.89 9.81 -19.51
N VAL A 70 35.90 8.69 -20.22
CA VAL A 70 35.95 8.65 -21.69
C VAL A 70 34.65 9.14 -22.35
N GLU A 71 33.54 9.15 -21.60
CA GLU A 71 32.22 9.64 -22.03
C GLU A 71 31.78 10.82 -21.15
N GLU A 72 30.86 11.64 -21.68
CA GLU A 72 30.21 12.68 -20.87
C GLU A 72 29.28 12.03 -19.84
N ILE A 73 29.34 12.49 -18.60
CA ILE A 73 28.51 12.03 -17.48
C ILE A 73 27.68 13.20 -16.95
N ASP A 74 26.44 12.91 -16.55
CA ASP A 74 25.57 13.85 -15.84
C ASP A 74 26.08 14.13 -14.42
N LYS A 75 26.17 15.40 -14.04
CA LYS A 75 26.76 15.80 -12.76
C LYS A 75 25.90 15.37 -11.58
N GLU A 76 24.60 15.53 -11.73
CA GLU A 76 23.60 15.20 -10.73
C GLU A 76 23.59 13.69 -10.49
N GLU A 77 23.59 12.86 -11.54
CA GLU A 77 23.67 11.39 -11.42
C GLU A 77 24.93 10.94 -10.65
N LEU A 78 26.08 11.58 -10.88
CA LEU A 78 27.32 11.22 -10.19
C LEU A 78 27.28 11.56 -8.69
N VAL A 79 26.64 12.67 -8.31
CA VAL A 79 26.42 13.04 -6.90
C VAL A 79 25.44 12.09 -6.23
N GLU A 80 24.33 11.77 -6.90
CA GLU A 80 23.32 10.84 -6.38
C GLU A 80 23.91 9.44 -6.19
N GLY A 81 24.70 8.95 -7.14
CA GLY A 81 25.43 7.69 -7.04
C GLY A 81 26.39 7.64 -5.85
N ALA A 82 27.06 8.76 -5.52
CA ALA A 82 27.92 8.84 -4.34
C ALA A 82 27.11 8.72 -3.03
N ILE A 83 25.97 9.40 -2.93
CA ILE A 83 25.07 9.33 -1.75
C ILE A 83 24.50 7.91 -1.60
N GLN A 84 23.99 7.33 -2.69
CA GLN A 84 23.47 5.97 -2.71
C GLN A 84 24.55 4.94 -2.31
N GLY A 85 25.79 5.12 -2.79
CA GLY A 85 26.92 4.28 -2.42
C GLY A 85 27.26 4.32 -0.93
N MET A 86 27.17 5.50 -0.29
CA MET A 86 27.34 5.64 1.16
C MET A 86 26.23 4.91 1.93
N LEU A 87 24.97 5.06 1.50
CA LEU A 87 23.82 4.41 2.14
C LEU A 87 23.87 2.89 1.98
N ALA A 88 24.31 2.39 0.83
CA ALA A 88 24.46 0.95 0.58
C ALA A 88 25.43 0.27 1.58
N LYS A 89 26.42 1.00 2.13
CA LYS A 89 27.34 0.48 3.15
C LYS A 89 26.68 0.19 4.50
N LEU A 90 25.47 0.71 4.75
CA LEU A 90 24.71 0.42 5.96
C LEU A 90 24.16 -1.02 5.97
N GLY A 91 24.07 -1.67 4.81
CA GLY A 91 23.42 -2.98 4.68
C GLY A 91 21.93 -2.96 5.06
N ASP A 92 21.33 -1.77 5.11
CA ASP A 92 19.94 -1.53 5.46
C ASP A 92 19.16 -1.18 4.18
N PRO A 93 18.31 -2.08 3.67
CA PRO A 93 17.54 -1.83 2.44
C PRO A 93 16.48 -0.73 2.61
N TYR A 94 16.21 -0.29 3.84
CA TYR A 94 15.23 0.77 4.11
C TYR A 94 15.85 2.17 4.12
N SER A 95 17.18 2.25 4.21
CA SER A 95 17.92 3.51 4.20
C SER A 95 18.33 3.88 2.77
N VAL A 96 17.62 4.83 2.16
CA VAL A 96 17.74 5.15 0.72
C VAL A 96 17.71 6.65 0.49
N TYR A 97 18.36 7.09 -0.58
CA TYR A 97 18.22 8.43 -1.11
C TYR A 97 17.04 8.43 -2.09
N MET A 98 16.18 9.44 -1.97
CA MET A 98 15.09 9.69 -2.90
C MET A 98 15.37 11.05 -3.54
N ASP A 99 15.59 11.04 -4.85
CA ASP A 99 15.64 12.25 -5.65
C ASP A 99 14.33 13.05 -5.52
N LYS A 100 14.28 14.24 -6.10
CA LYS A 100 13.11 15.13 -5.99
C LYS A 100 11.80 14.52 -6.52
N GLU A 101 11.87 13.77 -7.61
CA GLU A 101 10.69 13.13 -8.19
C GLU A 101 10.22 11.95 -7.33
N THR A 102 11.15 11.08 -6.94
CA THR A 102 10.89 9.94 -6.04
C THR A 102 10.35 10.41 -4.69
N ALA A 103 10.93 11.47 -4.13
CA ALA A 103 10.47 12.10 -2.89
C ALA A 103 9.03 12.62 -3.01
N LYS A 104 8.70 13.25 -4.14
CA LYS A 104 7.35 13.75 -4.41
C LYS A 104 6.36 12.58 -4.51
N GLN A 105 6.69 11.53 -5.26
CA GLN A 105 5.85 10.35 -5.41
C GLN A 105 5.62 9.64 -4.06
N PHE A 106 6.68 9.54 -3.24
CA PHE A 106 6.58 8.98 -1.89
C PHE A 106 5.61 9.78 -1.02
N ASN A 107 5.72 11.11 -1.00
CA ASN A 107 4.80 11.96 -0.24
C ASN A 107 3.36 11.85 -0.75
N GLU A 108 3.14 11.86 -2.07
CA GLU A 108 1.82 11.65 -2.68
C GLU A 108 1.22 10.28 -2.31
N SER A 109 2.03 9.27 -2.00
CA SER A 109 1.55 7.96 -1.54
C SER A 109 1.13 7.93 -0.06
N LEU A 110 1.58 8.89 0.74
CA LEU A 110 1.21 9.04 2.15
C LEU A 110 -0.05 9.90 2.33
N GLU A 111 -0.31 10.79 1.38
CA GLU A 111 -1.56 11.54 1.31
C GLU A 111 -2.74 10.56 1.18
N SER A 112 -3.82 10.80 1.92
CA SER A 112 -5.06 10.00 1.81
C SER A 112 -5.87 10.33 0.54
N SER A 113 -5.21 10.91 -0.44
CA SER A 113 -5.81 11.36 -1.67
C SER A 113 -4.77 11.52 -2.77
N PHE A 114 -5.20 11.42 -4.01
CA PHE A 114 -4.38 11.81 -5.15
C PHE A 114 -5.16 12.74 -6.09
N GLU A 115 -4.44 13.54 -6.87
CA GLU A 115 -5.07 14.42 -7.86
C GLU A 115 -5.21 13.71 -9.22
N GLY A 116 -6.45 13.59 -9.69
CA GLY A 116 -6.76 12.88 -10.93
C GLY A 116 -8.23 12.95 -11.28
N ILE A 117 -8.69 11.99 -12.07
CA ILE A 117 -10.10 11.93 -12.50
C ILE A 117 -10.96 10.98 -11.66
N GLY A 118 -10.35 10.13 -10.83
CA GLY A 118 -11.05 9.17 -9.98
C GLY A 118 -11.66 8.02 -10.77
N ALA A 119 -10.85 7.34 -11.57
CA ALA A 119 -11.22 6.11 -12.25
C ALA A 119 -10.10 5.09 -12.12
N GLU A 120 -10.48 3.84 -11.94
CA GLU A 120 -9.60 2.69 -12.12
C GLU A 120 -9.39 2.46 -13.62
N VAL A 121 -8.13 2.44 -14.02
CA VAL A 121 -7.69 2.16 -15.39
C VAL A 121 -6.96 0.83 -15.43
N GLY A 122 -7.21 0.06 -16.47
CA GLY A 122 -6.58 -1.24 -16.70
C GLY A 122 -6.14 -1.37 -18.15
N MET A 123 -5.59 -2.53 -18.48
CA MET A 123 -5.19 -2.88 -19.84
C MET A 123 -6.00 -4.08 -20.30
N ASP A 124 -6.68 -3.97 -21.44
CA ASP A 124 -7.40 -5.08 -22.09
C ASP A 124 -6.97 -5.17 -23.56
N GLY A 125 -6.41 -6.32 -23.96
CA GLY A 125 -5.92 -6.54 -25.32
C GLY A 125 -4.89 -5.50 -25.80
N GLY A 126 -4.07 -4.97 -24.89
CA GLY A 126 -3.08 -3.91 -25.17
C GLY A 126 -3.67 -2.50 -25.31
N LYS A 127 -4.95 -2.31 -24.94
CA LYS A 127 -5.62 -1.01 -24.93
C LYS A 127 -5.91 -0.57 -23.50
N THR A 128 -5.74 0.71 -23.23
CA THR A 128 -6.13 1.28 -21.94
C THR A 128 -7.64 1.33 -21.82
N VAL A 129 -8.19 0.73 -20.77
CA VAL A 129 -9.63 0.67 -20.49
C VAL A 129 -9.97 1.27 -19.14
N ILE A 130 -11.13 1.92 -19.04
CA ILE A 130 -11.74 2.25 -17.76
C ILE A 130 -12.30 0.95 -17.17
N VAL A 131 -11.70 0.47 -16.09
CA VAL A 131 -12.24 -0.68 -15.35
C VAL A 131 -13.52 -0.23 -14.63
N SER A 132 -13.41 0.84 -13.84
CA SER A 132 -14.57 1.50 -13.24
C SER A 132 -14.24 2.94 -12.85
N PRO A 133 -15.11 3.91 -13.15
CA PRO A 133 -15.11 5.18 -12.44
C PRO A 133 -15.38 4.92 -10.95
N PHE A 134 -14.74 5.69 -10.07
CA PHE A 134 -15.12 5.69 -8.65
C PHE A 134 -16.44 6.44 -8.46
N LYS A 135 -17.23 6.04 -7.47
CA LYS A 135 -18.51 6.68 -7.18
C LYS A 135 -18.30 8.14 -6.77
N ASN A 136 -19.17 9.03 -7.24
CA ASN A 136 -19.11 10.49 -7.07
C ASN A 136 -17.83 11.17 -7.60
N SER A 137 -16.97 10.46 -8.32
CA SER A 137 -15.73 11.00 -8.88
C SER A 137 -15.99 11.96 -10.04
N PRO A 138 -15.00 12.79 -10.41
CA PRO A 138 -15.05 13.55 -11.66
C PRO A 138 -15.28 12.69 -12.90
N ALA A 139 -14.67 11.51 -12.97
CA ALA A 139 -14.83 10.55 -14.07
C ALA A 139 -16.28 10.07 -14.22
N GLU A 140 -16.91 9.67 -13.11
CA GLU A 140 -18.32 9.25 -13.11
C GLU A 140 -19.24 10.42 -13.50
N LYS A 141 -19.03 11.61 -12.91
CA LYS A 141 -19.80 12.83 -13.21
C LYS A 141 -19.65 13.28 -14.66
N ALA A 142 -18.48 13.08 -15.26
CA ALA A 142 -18.22 13.36 -16.68
C ALA A 142 -18.81 12.30 -17.62
N GLY A 143 -19.39 11.23 -17.07
CA GLY A 143 -20.11 10.20 -17.81
C GLY A 143 -19.20 9.12 -18.41
N LEU A 144 -17.98 8.94 -17.89
CA LEU A 144 -17.17 7.75 -18.16
C LEU A 144 -17.86 6.51 -17.60
N LYS A 145 -17.64 5.36 -18.25
CA LYS A 145 -18.29 4.09 -17.92
C LYS A 145 -17.27 2.96 -17.92
N PRO A 146 -17.55 1.86 -17.18
CA PRO A 146 -16.80 0.62 -17.32
C PRO A 146 -16.69 0.19 -18.79
N ASN A 147 -15.52 -0.32 -19.17
CA ASN A 147 -15.14 -0.76 -20.52
C ASN A 147 -15.03 0.33 -21.58
N ASP A 148 -15.01 1.61 -21.19
CA ASP A 148 -14.58 2.66 -22.13
C ASP A 148 -13.09 2.48 -22.46
N ILE A 149 -12.74 2.44 -23.74
CA ILE A 149 -11.35 2.35 -24.21
C ILE A 149 -10.81 3.76 -24.40
N ILE A 150 -9.73 4.13 -23.72
CA ILE A 150 -9.08 5.43 -23.88
C ILE A 150 -8.14 5.37 -25.10
N ARG A 151 -8.43 6.20 -26.11
CA ARG A 151 -7.62 6.32 -27.34
C ARG A 151 -6.63 7.47 -27.29
N LYS A 152 -7.05 8.61 -26.73
CA LYS A 152 -6.17 9.79 -26.58
C LYS A 152 -6.38 10.49 -25.24
N VAL A 153 -5.31 11.11 -24.75
CA VAL A 153 -5.29 12.00 -23.60
C VAL A 153 -4.72 13.34 -24.04
N ASP A 154 -5.49 14.43 -23.91
CA ASP A 154 -5.16 15.78 -24.37
C ASP A 154 -4.67 15.79 -25.84
N GLY A 155 -5.37 15.05 -26.69
CA GLY A 155 -5.10 14.94 -28.13
C GLY A 155 -3.92 14.04 -28.51
N LYS A 156 -3.18 13.49 -27.54
CA LYS A 156 -2.07 12.56 -27.78
C LYS A 156 -2.54 11.12 -27.68
N SER A 157 -2.19 10.29 -28.67
CA SER A 157 -2.47 8.85 -28.62
C SER A 157 -1.85 8.21 -27.39
N VAL A 158 -2.58 7.28 -26.77
CA VAL A 158 -2.07 6.41 -25.70
C VAL A 158 -1.88 4.97 -26.15
N GLU A 159 -2.07 4.69 -27.43
CA GLU A 159 -1.81 3.38 -28.01
C GLU A 159 -0.31 3.04 -27.94
N GLY A 160 0.00 1.85 -27.42
CA GLY A 160 1.38 1.39 -27.23
C GLY A 160 2.09 1.91 -25.97
N LEU A 161 1.47 2.83 -25.23
CA LEU A 161 1.95 3.20 -23.90
C LEU A 161 1.59 2.12 -22.89
N ASP A 162 2.41 1.99 -21.85
CA ASP A 162 2.04 1.16 -20.72
C ASP A 162 0.99 1.87 -19.81
N LEU A 163 0.49 1.12 -18.83
CA LEU A 163 -0.55 1.61 -17.93
C LEU A 163 -0.06 2.79 -17.08
N PHE A 164 1.22 2.78 -16.69
CA PHE A 164 1.82 3.79 -15.84
C PHE A 164 1.98 5.11 -16.59
N GLU A 165 2.58 5.07 -17.79
CA GLU A 165 2.73 6.23 -18.67
C GLU A 165 1.37 6.86 -19.02
N THR A 166 0.36 6.03 -19.28
CA THR A 166 -1.00 6.51 -19.55
C THR A 166 -1.60 7.17 -18.31
N THR A 167 -1.44 6.57 -17.13
CA THR A 167 -1.93 7.11 -15.86
C THR A 167 -1.28 8.45 -15.53
N LEU A 168 0.02 8.61 -15.78
CA LEU A 168 0.73 9.89 -15.60
C LEU A 168 0.16 11.02 -16.46
N LYS A 169 -0.30 10.73 -17.68
CA LYS A 169 -0.96 11.72 -18.54
C LYS A 169 -2.36 12.09 -18.05
N ILE A 170 -3.07 11.12 -17.46
CA ILE A 170 -4.43 11.33 -16.92
C ILE A 170 -4.37 12.12 -15.61
N ARG A 171 -3.39 11.85 -14.75
CA ARG A 171 -3.13 12.60 -13.51
C ARG A 171 -2.68 14.03 -13.81
N GLY A 172 -2.80 14.90 -12.81
CA GLY A 172 -2.43 16.31 -12.94
C GLY A 172 -3.10 17.17 -11.88
N LYS A 173 -2.70 18.44 -11.85
CA LYS A 173 -3.10 19.35 -10.77
C LYS A 173 -4.61 19.47 -10.61
N LYS A 174 -5.11 19.47 -9.37
CA LYS A 174 -6.52 19.74 -9.04
C LYS A 174 -7.02 21.00 -9.73
N GLY A 175 -8.23 20.92 -10.27
CA GLY A 175 -8.88 22.02 -10.96
C GLY A 175 -8.50 22.17 -12.44
N THR A 176 -7.42 21.52 -12.91
CA THR A 176 -7.13 21.43 -14.34
C THR A 176 -8.10 20.48 -15.04
N VAL A 177 -8.20 20.56 -16.36
CA VAL A 177 -9.07 19.67 -17.16
C VAL A 177 -8.20 18.76 -18.01
N VAL A 178 -8.59 17.50 -18.14
CA VAL A 178 -8.06 16.55 -19.12
C VAL A 178 -9.15 16.21 -20.14
N GLU A 179 -8.79 16.18 -21.42
CA GLU A 179 -9.68 15.70 -22.48
C GLU A 179 -9.31 14.25 -22.85
N LEU A 180 -10.27 13.34 -22.69
CA LEU A 180 -10.15 11.94 -23.09
C LEU A 180 -10.92 11.72 -24.39
N GLU A 181 -10.30 11.11 -25.39
CA GLU A 181 -11.00 10.55 -26.55
C GLU A 181 -11.21 9.06 -26.29
N ILE A 182 -12.46 8.62 -26.14
CA ILE A 182 -12.82 7.24 -25.76
C ILE A 182 -13.62 6.53 -26.85
N GLU A 183 -13.44 5.22 -26.95
CA GLU A 183 -14.29 4.31 -27.72
C GLU A 183 -15.20 3.55 -26.74
N ARG A 184 -16.51 3.56 -27.02
CA ARG A 184 -17.54 2.96 -26.15
C ARG A 184 -18.37 1.98 -26.95
N ALA A 185 -18.56 0.78 -26.39
CA ALA A 185 -19.40 -0.26 -27.00
C ALA A 185 -20.81 0.28 -27.33
N GLY A 186 -21.26 0.02 -28.57
CA GLY A 186 -22.56 0.46 -29.09
C GLY A 186 -22.54 1.81 -29.81
N LEU A 187 -21.42 2.54 -29.81
CA LEU A 187 -21.24 3.76 -30.60
C LEU A 187 -20.24 3.54 -31.73
N ARG A 188 -20.52 4.16 -32.90
CA ARG A 188 -19.67 4.03 -34.10
C ARG A 188 -18.46 4.97 -34.08
N GLU A 189 -18.62 6.15 -33.49
CA GLU A 189 -17.59 7.20 -33.46
C GLU A 189 -17.05 7.38 -32.03
N PRO A 190 -15.74 7.67 -31.85
CA PRO A 190 -15.17 8.02 -30.56
C PRO A 190 -15.82 9.27 -29.96
N ILE A 191 -15.93 9.30 -28.63
CA ILE A 191 -16.48 10.44 -27.88
C ILE A 191 -15.33 11.17 -27.19
N ARG A 192 -15.42 12.50 -27.16
CA ARG A 192 -14.53 13.33 -26.32
C ARG A 192 -15.19 13.67 -25.00
N VAL A 193 -14.52 13.35 -23.90
CA VAL A 193 -14.99 13.59 -22.54
C VAL A 193 -13.97 14.48 -21.84
N LYS A 194 -14.42 15.68 -21.44
CA LYS A 194 -13.61 16.59 -20.62
C LYS A 194 -13.87 16.30 -19.16
N VAL A 195 -12.82 15.97 -18.43
CA VAL A 195 -12.91 15.67 -17.00
C VAL A 195 -12.09 16.70 -16.23
N LYS A 196 -12.73 17.39 -15.29
CA LYS A 196 -12.02 18.29 -14.37
C LYS A 196 -11.34 17.44 -13.31
N ARG A 197 -10.01 17.52 -13.21
CA ARG A 197 -9.25 16.82 -12.18
C ARG A 197 -9.65 17.34 -10.80
N ASP A 198 -9.79 16.43 -9.86
CA ASP A 198 -10.08 16.72 -8.47
C ASP A 198 -9.21 15.84 -7.57
N GLN A 199 -9.27 16.15 -6.29
CA GLN A 199 -8.70 15.30 -5.26
C GLN A 199 -9.59 14.07 -5.08
N ILE A 200 -9.00 12.89 -5.25
CA ILE A 200 -9.68 11.61 -5.17
C ILE A 200 -9.27 10.96 -3.84
N PRO A 201 -10.20 10.73 -2.91
CA PRO A 201 -9.87 10.08 -1.65
C PRO A 201 -9.42 8.65 -1.92
N VAL A 202 -8.38 8.21 -1.21
CA VAL A 202 -8.00 6.80 -1.15
C VAL A 202 -8.68 6.22 0.07
N GLU A 203 -9.73 5.41 -0.14
CA GLU A 203 -10.39 4.69 0.94
C GLU A 203 -9.41 3.66 1.52
N THR A 204 -9.05 3.84 2.79
CA THR A 204 -8.10 2.97 3.51
C THR A 204 -8.76 2.12 4.57
N VAL A 205 -10.04 2.39 4.85
CA VAL A 205 -10.83 1.73 5.89
C VAL A 205 -12.14 1.24 5.31
N PHE A 206 -12.40 -0.06 5.38
CA PHE A 206 -13.66 -0.68 4.98
C PHE A 206 -14.28 -1.37 6.18
N SER A 207 -15.59 -1.23 6.39
CA SER A 207 -16.28 -1.91 7.48
C SER A 207 -17.54 -2.62 7.03
N ASP A 208 -17.89 -3.67 7.78
CA ASP A 208 -19.10 -4.46 7.58
C ASP A 208 -19.55 -5.10 8.91
N VAL A 209 -20.80 -5.58 8.96
CA VAL A 209 -21.34 -6.36 10.08
C VAL A 209 -21.58 -7.80 9.63
N LYS A 210 -20.86 -8.74 10.25
CA LYS A 210 -20.96 -10.18 9.98
C LYS A 210 -21.89 -10.83 11.00
N ASN A 211 -22.91 -11.55 10.54
CA ASN A 211 -23.84 -12.27 11.41
C ASN A 211 -23.44 -13.74 11.50
N ILE A 212 -22.93 -14.16 12.67
CA ILE A 212 -22.40 -15.51 12.88
C ILE A 212 -23.02 -16.09 14.15
N ASN A 213 -23.70 -17.23 14.04
CA ASN A 213 -24.41 -17.89 15.15
C ASN A 213 -25.36 -16.96 15.93
N GLY A 214 -26.00 -16.01 15.25
CA GLY A 214 -26.90 -15.02 15.86
C GLY A 214 -26.19 -13.85 16.57
N LYS A 215 -24.86 -13.79 16.54
CA LYS A 215 -24.05 -12.67 17.05
C LYS A 215 -23.65 -11.74 15.90
N LYS A 216 -23.69 -10.43 16.15
CA LYS A 216 -23.21 -9.39 15.23
C LYS A 216 -21.74 -9.13 15.51
N ILE A 217 -20.87 -9.44 14.56
CA ILE A 217 -19.42 -9.21 14.66
C ILE A 217 -19.07 -8.05 13.73
N GLY A 218 -18.47 -6.99 14.25
CA GLY A 218 -17.92 -5.92 13.44
C GLY A 218 -16.69 -6.41 12.69
N TYR A 219 -16.53 -5.99 11.45
CA TYR A 219 -15.33 -6.21 10.65
C TYR A 219 -14.82 -4.84 10.19
N ILE A 220 -13.53 -4.57 10.39
CA ILE A 220 -12.84 -3.41 9.84
C ILE A 220 -11.58 -3.88 9.14
N GLU A 221 -11.45 -3.58 7.86
CA GLU A 221 -10.25 -3.78 7.05
C GLU A 221 -9.48 -2.47 6.92
N LEU A 222 -8.18 -2.55 7.16
CA LEU A 222 -7.22 -1.46 6.97
C LEU A 222 -6.28 -1.85 5.84
N THR A 223 -6.33 -1.15 4.70
CA THR A 223 -5.48 -1.46 3.54
C THR A 223 -4.13 -0.75 3.57
N SER A 224 -4.05 0.38 4.29
CA SER A 224 -2.84 1.18 4.53
C SER A 224 -3.07 2.09 5.75
N PHE A 225 -2.01 2.72 6.27
CA PHE A 225 -2.10 3.77 7.29
C PHE A 225 -1.73 5.12 6.69
N ALA A 226 -2.71 5.84 6.18
CA ALA A 226 -2.57 7.19 5.62
C ALA A 226 -3.10 8.26 6.60
N GLU A 227 -3.01 9.54 6.21
CA GLU A 227 -3.41 10.70 7.02
C GLU A 227 -4.82 10.61 7.62
N GLU A 228 -5.82 10.15 6.87
CA GLU A 228 -7.22 10.08 7.29
C GLU A 228 -7.64 8.70 7.81
N THR A 229 -6.76 7.70 7.75
CA THR A 229 -7.12 6.32 8.14
C THR A 229 -7.59 6.24 9.60
N ALA A 230 -6.94 6.97 10.51
CA ALA A 230 -7.32 6.96 11.92
C ALA A 230 -8.68 7.62 12.18
N SER A 231 -8.95 8.73 11.50
CA SER A 231 -10.23 9.45 11.61
C SER A 231 -11.38 8.60 11.05
N ASP A 232 -11.17 7.96 9.90
CA ASP A 232 -12.11 7.02 9.27
C ASP A 232 -12.32 5.77 10.11
N PHE A 233 -11.26 5.18 10.66
CA PHE A 233 -11.35 4.03 11.57
C PHE A 233 -12.22 4.37 12.78
N LYS A 234 -11.97 5.50 13.44
CA LYS A 234 -12.73 5.94 14.61
C LYS A 234 -14.19 6.20 14.29
N LYS A 235 -14.48 6.73 13.11
CA LYS A 235 -15.85 6.92 12.62
C LYS A 235 -16.54 5.57 12.41
N GLN A 236 -15.94 4.67 11.64
CA GLN A 236 -16.51 3.36 11.32
C GLN A 236 -16.67 2.48 12.56
N LEU A 237 -15.70 2.48 13.48
CA LEU A 237 -15.80 1.78 14.76
C LEU A 237 -17.00 2.27 15.57
N LYS A 238 -17.20 3.60 15.68
CA LYS A 238 -18.36 4.17 16.38
C LYS A 238 -19.68 3.82 15.71
N GLU A 239 -19.72 3.74 14.38
CA GLU A 239 -20.91 3.32 13.63
C GLU A 239 -21.25 1.85 13.91
N LEU A 240 -20.25 0.96 13.92
CA LEU A 240 -20.42 -0.44 14.29
C LEU A 240 -20.91 -0.60 15.74
N GLU A 241 -20.27 0.08 16.70
CA GLU A 241 -20.63 0.04 18.12
C GLU A 241 -22.06 0.55 18.39
N ARG A 242 -22.58 1.48 17.57
CA ARG A 242 -23.94 2.05 17.71
C ARG A 242 -25.01 1.32 16.89
N SER A 243 -24.64 0.31 16.11
CA SER A 243 -25.57 -0.34 15.18
C SER A 243 -26.55 -1.29 15.91
N GLY A 244 -27.79 -0.84 16.11
CA GLY A 244 -28.82 -1.62 16.80
C GLY A 244 -28.43 -1.93 18.25
N ASP A 245 -28.31 -3.21 18.59
CA ASP A 245 -27.87 -3.68 19.91
C ASP A 245 -26.34 -3.65 20.11
N GLY A 246 -25.60 -3.10 19.15
CA GLY A 246 -24.13 -3.08 19.13
C GLY A 246 -23.51 -4.37 18.56
N ILE A 247 -22.18 -4.38 18.49
CA ILE A 247 -21.40 -5.56 18.08
C ILE A 247 -21.01 -6.41 19.31
N SER A 248 -21.01 -7.73 19.14
CA SER A 248 -20.58 -8.71 20.14
C SER A 248 -19.10 -9.10 20.02
N GLY A 249 -18.39 -8.53 19.06
CA GLY A 249 -16.96 -8.76 18.80
C GLY A 249 -16.49 -7.95 17.60
N LEU A 250 -15.18 -7.77 17.45
CA LEU A 250 -14.56 -7.02 16.36
C LEU A 250 -13.41 -7.81 15.72
N VAL A 251 -13.45 -7.96 14.39
CA VAL A 251 -12.30 -8.40 13.60
C VAL A 251 -11.65 -7.18 12.96
N ILE A 252 -10.35 -7.02 13.16
CA ILE A 252 -9.52 -6.02 12.47
C ILE A 252 -8.63 -6.74 11.46
N ASP A 253 -8.72 -6.39 10.20
CA ASP A 253 -7.98 -7.02 9.12
C ASP A 253 -6.86 -6.11 8.60
N VAL A 254 -5.61 -6.58 8.74
CA VAL A 254 -4.41 -5.91 8.20
C VAL A 254 -3.65 -6.83 7.24
N ARG A 255 -4.30 -7.86 6.69
CA ARG A 255 -3.72 -8.73 5.67
C ARG A 255 -3.40 -7.91 4.42
N GLY A 256 -2.23 -8.15 3.82
CA GLY A 256 -1.76 -7.38 2.67
C GLY A 256 -1.42 -5.91 2.94
N ASN A 257 -1.58 -5.40 4.16
CA ASN A 257 -1.32 -4.00 4.51
C ASN A 257 0.19 -3.79 4.84
N PRO A 258 0.94 -3.06 3.99
CA PRO A 258 2.38 -2.86 4.17
C PRO A 258 2.76 -1.84 5.27
N GLY A 259 1.77 -1.27 5.94
CA GLY A 259 1.91 -0.26 6.98
C GLY A 259 1.58 1.15 6.49
N GLY A 260 2.33 2.15 6.96
CA GLY A 260 2.12 3.55 6.63
C GLY A 260 2.59 4.46 7.77
N LEU A 261 1.87 5.56 8.00
CA LEU A 261 2.17 6.57 9.00
C LEU A 261 2.07 6.01 10.43
N LEU A 262 3.12 6.25 11.22
CA LEU A 262 3.19 5.85 12.63
C LEU A 262 2.11 6.52 13.48
N LEU A 263 1.85 7.81 13.24
CA LEU A 263 0.81 8.57 13.95
C LEU A 263 -0.58 7.97 13.73
N SER A 264 -0.87 7.52 12.51
CA SER A 264 -2.16 6.92 12.15
C SER A 264 -2.42 5.63 12.94
N VAL A 265 -1.44 4.71 13.03
CA VAL A 265 -1.59 3.50 13.86
C VAL A 265 -1.63 3.81 15.36
N GLU A 266 -0.89 4.81 15.82
CA GLU A 266 -0.94 5.28 17.21
C GLU A 266 -2.37 5.71 17.58
N GLU A 267 -3.01 6.56 16.76
CA GLU A 267 -4.36 7.03 17.03
C GLU A 267 -5.39 5.90 17.05
N ILE A 268 -5.25 4.93 16.15
CA ILE A 268 -6.08 3.71 16.13
C ILE A 268 -5.87 2.90 17.42
N LEU A 269 -4.62 2.70 17.84
CA LEU A 269 -4.31 1.96 19.08
C LEU A 269 -4.83 2.64 20.34
N ARG A 270 -4.89 3.98 20.36
CA ARG A 270 -5.49 4.73 21.48
C ARG A 270 -6.99 4.46 21.65
N GLU A 271 -7.68 3.97 20.62
CA GLU A 271 -9.08 3.54 20.72
C GLU A 271 -9.24 2.10 21.21
N LEU A 272 -8.18 1.28 21.20
CA LEU A 272 -8.26 -0.17 21.40
C LEU A 272 -7.44 -0.70 22.58
N VAL A 273 -6.32 -0.08 22.90
CA VAL A 273 -5.37 -0.53 23.93
C VAL A 273 -5.50 0.34 25.17
N SER A 274 -5.58 -0.30 26.33
CA SER A 274 -5.62 0.31 27.66
C SER A 274 -4.27 0.98 28.02
N GLY A 275 -4.29 1.85 29.03
CA GLY A 275 -3.09 2.51 29.55
C GLY A 275 -2.20 1.63 30.45
N GLU A 276 -2.49 0.34 30.63
CA GLU A 276 -1.77 -0.53 31.57
C GLU A 276 -0.38 -0.93 31.07
N LYS A 277 -0.26 -1.23 29.78
CA LYS A 277 1.00 -1.57 29.10
C LYS A 277 1.30 -0.53 28.00
N PRO A 278 2.57 -0.30 27.66
CA PRO A 278 2.88 0.52 26.49
C PRO A 278 2.43 -0.23 25.23
N PHE A 279 1.83 0.46 24.26
CA PHE A 279 1.44 -0.20 23.00
C PHE A 279 2.64 -0.38 22.05
N VAL A 280 3.73 0.38 22.23
CA VAL A 280 5.00 0.21 21.53
C VAL A 280 6.12 0.87 22.32
N MET A 281 7.37 0.45 22.10
CA MET A 281 8.56 1.15 22.59
C MET A 281 9.51 1.51 21.44
N ILE A 282 10.20 2.63 21.54
CA ILE A 282 11.19 3.07 20.55
C ILE A 282 12.58 3.03 21.18
N GLU A 283 13.45 2.16 20.66
CA GLU A 283 14.85 2.05 21.08
C GLU A 283 15.74 2.90 20.15
N LYS A 284 16.35 3.94 20.72
CA LYS A 284 17.30 4.83 20.04
C LYS A 284 18.71 4.24 20.00
N ARG A 285 19.59 4.86 19.20
CA ARG A 285 21.00 4.45 19.04
C ARG A 285 21.78 4.40 20.37
N ASN A 286 21.46 5.27 21.32
CA ASN A 286 22.10 5.32 22.65
C ASN A 286 21.59 4.21 23.61
N GLY A 287 20.65 3.36 23.18
CA GLY A 287 20.03 2.31 23.99
C GLY A 287 18.86 2.79 24.85
N GLU A 288 18.52 4.08 24.82
CA GLU A 288 17.35 4.63 25.48
C GLU A 288 16.07 4.09 24.84
N ARG A 289 15.09 3.75 25.69
CA ARG A 289 13.80 3.19 25.28
C ARG A 289 12.67 4.08 25.73
N ASP A 290 12.06 4.77 24.78
CA ASP A 290 10.85 5.53 25.03
C ASP A 290 9.66 4.57 25.00
N LYS A 291 8.84 4.59 26.05
CA LYS A 291 7.61 3.78 26.17
C LYS A 291 6.41 4.68 25.98
N TYR A 292 5.43 4.21 25.22
CA TYR A 292 4.28 5.02 24.86
C TYR A 292 2.98 4.32 25.21
N TYR A 293 2.09 5.07 25.83
CA TYR A 293 0.90 4.56 26.50
C TYR A 293 -0.36 5.22 25.93
N SER A 294 -1.44 4.45 25.93
CA SER A 294 -2.78 4.96 25.68
C SER A 294 -3.32 5.68 26.92
N THR A 295 -4.30 6.56 26.72
CA THR A 295 -5.09 7.17 27.81
C THR A 295 -6.40 6.44 28.07
N LEU A 296 -6.70 5.40 27.28
CA LEU A 296 -7.87 4.55 27.45
C LEU A 296 -7.78 3.80 28.79
N LYS A 297 -8.82 3.92 29.61
CA LYS A 297 -8.80 3.37 30.98
C LYS A 297 -9.04 1.86 31.05
N LYS A 298 -9.77 1.31 30.08
CA LYS A 298 -10.19 -0.09 30.04
C LYS A 298 -10.29 -0.55 28.59
N GLU A 299 -10.03 -1.83 28.38
CA GLU A 299 -10.27 -2.52 27.13
C GLU A 299 -11.75 -2.42 26.67
N LYS A 300 -12.00 -2.83 25.42
CA LYS A 300 -13.37 -2.93 24.89
C LYS A 300 -14.14 -4.04 25.63
N GLU A 301 -15.44 -3.82 25.84
CA GLU A 301 -16.32 -4.81 26.49
C GLU A 301 -16.62 -6.04 25.62
N TYR A 302 -16.18 -6.03 24.36
CA TYR A 302 -16.32 -7.11 23.39
C TYR A 302 -14.95 -7.62 22.96
N PRO A 303 -14.81 -8.92 22.63
CA PRO A 303 -13.54 -9.49 22.19
C PRO A 303 -13.13 -8.96 20.82
N VAL A 304 -11.82 -8.81 20.62
CA VAL A 304 -11.20 -8.38 19.36
C VAL A 304 -10.31 -9.50 18.82
N ALA A 305 -10.26 -9.68 17.50
CA ALA A 305 -9.26 -10.53 16.82
C ALA A 305 -8.62 -9.76 15.66
N VAL A 306 -7.36 -10.04 15.37
CA VAL A 306 -6.64 -9.40 14.26
C VAL A 306 -6.27 -10.43 13.20
N LEU A 307 -6.61 -10.15 11.94
CA LEU A 307 -6.18 -10.95 10.80
C LEU A 307 -4.84 -10.43 10.29
N ILE A 308 -3.87 -11.33 10.16
CA ILE A 308 -2.51 -11.03 9.71
C ILE A 308 -2.02 -12.01 8.63
N ASP A 309 -1.13 -11.54 7.77
CA ASP A 309 -0.42 -12.37 6.81
C ASP A 309 0.99 -11.84 6.51
N LYS A 310 1.67 -12.47 5.54
CA LYS A 310 3.02 -12.08 5.11
C LYS A 310 3.10 -10.67 4.52
N GLY A 311 1.99 -10.09 4.08
CA GLY A 311 1.88 -8.72 3.59
C GLY A 311 1.71 -7.69 4.70
N SER A 312 1.25 -8.11 5.89
CA SER A 312 1.20 -7.26 7.08
C SER A 312 2.61 -6.82 7.49
N ALA A 313 2.91 -5.53 7.40
CA ALA A 313 4.24 -4.99 7.71
C ALA A 313 4.18 -3.66 8.47
N SER A 314 5.26 -3.32 9.19
CA SER A 314 5.49 -1.99 9.77
C SER A 314 4.37 -1.57 10.74
N ALA A 315 3.58 -0.54 10.42
CA ALA A 315 2.46 -0.09 11.25
C ALA A 315 1.43 -1.20 11.51
N SER A 316 1.16 -2.09 10.53
CA SER A 316 0.31 -3.27 10.72
C SER A 316 0.86 -4.21 11.80
N GLU A 317 2.18 -4.35 11.88
CA GLU A 317 2.85 -5.18 12.89
C GLU A 317 2.85 -4.50 14.26
N ILE A 318 2.94 -3.17 14.31
CA ILE A 318 2.77 -2.41 15.55
C ILE A 318 1.34 -2.61 16.08
N LEU A 319 0.32 -2.49 15.22
CA LEU A 319 -1.07 -2.74 15.58
C LEU A 319 -1.26 -4.15 16.13
N ALA A 320 -0.81 -5.17 15.37
CA ALA A 320 -0.95 -6.57 15.76
C ALA A 320 -0.18 -6.89 17.05
N GLY A 321 1.07 -6.43 17.18
CA GLY A 321 1.90 -6.65 18.36
C GLY A 321 1.34 -5.98 19.61
N ALA A 322 0.82 -4.76 19.47
CA ALA A 322 0.16 -4.05 20.55
C ALA A 322 -1.09 -4.79 21.03
N LEU A 323 -1.99 -5.14 20.12
CA LEU A 323 -3.24 -5.83 20.45
C LEU A 323 -2.99 -7.24 21.03
N ALA A 324 -1.96 -7.93 20.58
CA ALA A 324 -1.61 -9.25 21.09
C ALA A 324 -0.93 -9.22 22.47
N GLU A 325 0.08 -8.36 22.66
CA GLU A 325 0.90 -8.39 23.89
C GLU A 325 0.36 -7.46 24.98
N ALA A 326 -0.28 -6.34 24.62
CA ALA A 326 -0.87 -5.41 25.58
C ALA A 326 -2.23 -5.88 26.09
N GLU A 327 -3.09 -6.38 25.19
CA GLU A 327 -4.49 -6.73 25.49
C GLU A 327 -4.78 -8.24 25.40
N GLY A 328 -3.86 -9.05 24.90
CA GLY A 328 -4.07 -10.51 24.80
C GLY A 328 -4.98 -10.95 23.66
N TYR A 329 -5.25 -10.08 22.67
CA TYR A 329 -6.13 -10.41 21.55
C TYR A 329 -5.48 -11.42 20.58
N PRO A 330 -6.26 -12.40 20.07
CA PRO A 330 -5.75 -13.38 19.13
C PRO A 330 -5.35 -12.78 17.78
N LEU A 331 -4.23 -13.27 17.26
CA LEU A 331 -3.76 -13.03 15.89
C LEU A 331 -4.06 -14.27 15.05
N VAL A 332 -4.83 -14.11 13.98
CA VAL A 332 -5.31 -15.20 13.13
C VAL A 332 -4.70 -15.06 11.74
N GLY A 333 -4.16 -16.14 11.19
CA GLY A 333 -3.66 -16.16 9.81
C GLY A 333 -2.23 -16.69 9.71
N GLU A 334 -1.37 -15.93 9.05
CA GLU A 334 0.04 -16.29 8.80
C GLU A 334 1.00 -15.26 9.40
N LYS A 335 2.26 -15.66 9.57
CA LYS A 335 3.32 -14.80 10.10
C LYS A 335 3.52 -13.54 9.26
N THR A 336 3.72 -12.41 9.94
CA THR A 336 3.95 -11.09 9.32
C THR A 336 5.33 -10.93 8.68
N PHE A 337 5.53 -9.81 8.00
CA PHE A 337 6.73 -9.51 7.21
C PHE A 337 8.04 -9.39 8.03
N GLY A 338 8.02 -8.72 9.18
CA GLY A 338 9.18 -8.52 10.03
C GLY A 338 9.90 -7.18 9.89
N LYS A 339 9.19 -6.06 9.75
CA LYS A 339 9.81 -4.72 9.66
C LYS A 339 9.83 -4.00 11.01
N GLY A 340 10.87 -4.28 11.81
CA GLY A 340 11.07 -3.75 13.16
C GLY A 340 11.85 -2.43 13.30
N THR A 341 11.90 -1.60 12.26
CA THR A 341 12.74 -0.38 12.22
C THR A 341 11.92 0.85 11.85
N VAL A 342 12.27 2.00 12.44
CA VAL A 342 11.62 3.29 12.17
C VAL A 342 12.51 4.11 11.25
N GLN A 343 11.95 4.51 10.10
CA GLN A 343 12.59 5.40 9.15
C GLN A 343 12.06 6.82 9.27
N GLN A 344 12.90 7.77 8.90
CA GLN A 344 12.50 9.16 8.73
C GLN A 344 13.06 9.71 7.43
N ALA A 345 12.23 10.43 6.67
CA ALA A 345 12.66 11.18 5.51
C ALA A 345 13.26 12.53 5.95
N MET A 346 14.56 12.70 5.73
CA MET A 346 15.30 13.92 6.04
C MET A 346 15.48 14.75 4.76
N PRO A 347 14.91 15.95 4.65
CA PRO A 347 15.03 16.78 3.46
C PRO A 347 16.47 17.28 3.28
N MET A 348 16.95 17.28 2.03
CA MET A 348 18.31 17.73 1.69
C MET A 348 18.39 19.21 1.28
N GLY A 349 17.23 19.87 1.08
CA GLY A 349 17.12 21.31 0.78
C GLY A 349 16.87 21.66 -0.69
N ASP A 350 16.97 20.69 -1.61
CA ASP A 350 16.73 20.83 -3.05
C ASP A 350 15.40 20.16 -3.52
N GLY A 351 14.71 19.51 -2.59
CA GLY A 351 13.49 18.73 -2.83
C GLY A 351 13.72 17.22 -2.77
N SER A 352 14.97 16.75 -2.75
CA SER A 352 15.33 15.37 -2.44
C SER A 352 15.30 15.11 -0.93
N ASN A 353 15.32 13.83 -0.54
CA ASN A 353 15.44 13.44 0.85
C ASN A 353 16.26 12.15 1.03
N ILE A 354 16.79 11.95 2.23
CA ILE A 354 17.31 10.66 2.67
C ILE A 354 16.30 10.05 3.63
N LYS A 355 15.73 8.91 3.26
CA LYS A 355 14.98 8.07 4.20
C LYS A 355 16.00 7.25 4.99
N LEU A 356 16.13 7.48 6.29
CA LEU A 356 17.15 6.85 7.13
C LEU A 356 16.51 6.11 8.31
N THR A 357 16.99 4.91 8.61
CA THR A 357 16.60 4.19 9.84
C THR A 357 17.28 4.81 11.06
N LEU A 358 16.48 5.36 11.98
CA LEU A 358 16.98 6.07 13.17
C LEU A 358 16.75 5.30 14.48
N ALA A 359 15.76 4.43 14.51
CA ALA A 359 15.38 3.70 15.71
C ALA A 359 14.86 2.29 15.39
N LYS A 360 14.82 1.45 16.41
CA LYS A 360 14.04 0.21 16.41
C LYS A 360 12.72 0.48 17.11
N TRP A 361 11.66 -0.16 16.66
CA TRP A 361 10.46 -0.27 17.47
C TRP A 361 10.39 -1.67 18.07
N LEU A 362 9.90 -1.75 19.30
CA LEU A 362 9.73 -2.96 20.09
C LEU A 362 8.26 -3.11 20.47
N THR A 363 7.79 -4.34 20.56
CA THR A 363 6.44 -4.67 21.02
C THR A 363 6.25 -4.31 22.51
N PRO A 364 5.01 -4.36 23.06
CA PRO A 364 4.74 -4.09 24.48
C PRO A 364 5.61 -4.87 25.49
N ASP A 365 5.99 -6.11 25.17
CA ASP A 365 6.86 -6.94 26.01
C ASP A 365 8.36 -6.75 25.69
N GLY A 366 8.70 -5.84 24.76
CA GLY A 366 10.07 -5.47 24.42
C GLY A 366 10.72 -6.32 23.32
N ASN A 367 9.93 -7.05 22.54
CA ASN A 367 10.45 -7.90 21.47
C ASN A 367 10.83 -7.08 20.24
N TRP A 368 12.00 -7.36 19.66
CA TRP A 368 12.39 -6.82 18.36
C TRP A 368 12.10 -7.83 17.25
N ILE A 369 11.12 -7.50 16.41
CA ILE A 369 10.56 -8.41 15.38
C ILE A 369 11.27 -8.33 14.03
N HIS A 370 12.32 -7.49 13.90
CA HIS A 370 12.97 -7.24 12.62
C HIS A 370 13.54 -8.52 12.00
N LYS A 371 13.21 -8.78 10.73
CA LYS A 371 13.49 -10.00 9.96
C LYS A 371 12.90 -11.29 10.55
N LYS A 372 12.02 -11.18 11.54
CA LYS A 372 11.35 -12.32 12.19
C LYS A 372 9.85 -12.33 11.94
N GLY A 373 9.21 -11.15 11.98
CA GLY A 373 7.76 -11.02 11.98
C GLY A 373 7.14 -11.37 13.32
N ILE A 374 5.82 -11.27 13.37
CA ILE A 374 4.94 -11.65 14.47
C ILE A 374 4.23 -12.94 14.06
N ALA A 375 4.27 -13.95 14.91
CA ALA A 375 3.59 -15.22 14.68
C ALA A 375 2.10 -15.10 15.05
N PRO A 376 1.19 -15.76 14.30
CA PRO A 376 -0.20 -15.85 14.68
C PRO A 376 -0.36 -16.70 15.94
N THR A 377 -1.35 -16.38 16.78
CA THR A 377 -1.76 -17.27 17.88
C THR A 377 -2.67 -18.38 17.38
N VAL A 378 -3.39 -18.14 16.28
CA VAL A 378 -4.20 -19.14 15.55
C VAL A 378 -3.70 -19.20 14.11
N GLU A 379 -2.80 -20.13 13.83
CA GLU A 379 -2.21 -20.29 12.51
C GLU A 379 -3.21 -20.94 11.54
N VAL A 380 -3.52 -20.24 10.45
CA VAL A 380 -4.40 -20.69 9.37
C VAL A 380 -3.90 -20.13 8.04
N ALA A 381 -3.53 -21.01 7.13
CA ALA A 381 -3.20 -20.63 5.75
C ALA A 381 -4.46 -20.48 4.90
N GLN A 382 -4.43 -19.61 3.90
CA GLN A 382 -5.47 -19.59 2.87
C GLN A 382 -5.35 -20.81 1.94
N PRO A 383 -6.46 -21.23 1.29
CA PRO A 383 -6.39 -22.17 0.18
C PRO A 383 -5.45 -21.67 -0.93
N SER A 384 -4.83 -22.60 -1.68
CA SER A 384 -3.83 -22.29 -2.72
C SER A 384 -4.29 -21.28 -3.77
N ILE A 385 -5.61 -21.19 -4.04
CA ILE A 385 -6.18 -20.19 -4.95
C ILE A 385 -5.94 -18.73 -4.53
N PHE A 386 -5.62 -18.46 -3.25
CA PHE A 386 -5.30 -17.11 -2.79
C PHE A 386 -3.86 -16.69 -3.08
N SER A 387 -2.96 -17.65 -3.30
CA SER A 387 -1.54 -17.42 -3.61
C SER A 387 -1.21 -17.57 -5.10
N THR A 388 -2.20 -17.82 -5.95
CA THR A 388 -2.04 -17.82 -7.41
C THR A 388 -1.88 -16.40 -7.95
N HIS A 389 -1.19 -16.28 -9.07
CA HIS A 389 -0.93 -15.03 -9.79
C HIS A 389 -1.59 -15.07 -11.17
N PRO A 390 -1.71 -13.93 -11.88
CA PRO A 390 -2.15 -13.93 -13.28
C PRO A 390 -1.32 -14.92 -14.12
N LEU A 391 -2.01 -15.59 -15.04
CA LEU A 391 -1.45 -16.54 -15.98
C LEU A 391 -0.81 -15.78 -17.14
N GLN A 392 0.51 -15.85 -17.22
CA GLN A 392 1.25 -15.27 -18.32
C GLN A 392 1.38 -16.33 -19.43
N VAL A 393 0.69 -16.12 -20.55
CA VAL A 393 0.64 -17.05 -21.67
C VAL A 393 1.15 -16.41 -22.95
N ASP A 394 2.47 -16.51 -23.18
CA ASP A 394 3.11 -16.14 -24.45
C ASP A 394 2.71 -17.09 -25.60
N GLY A 395 2.27 -18.29 -25.23
CA GLY A 395 1.64 -19.29 -26.09
C GLY A 395 0.74 -20.21 -25.24
N ALA A 396 -0.14 -20.97 -25.89
CA ALA A 396 -1.10 -21.78 -25.15
C ALA A 396 -0.42 -22.87 -24.31
N LEU A 397 -0.72 -22.94 -23.02
CA LEU A 397 -0.27 -24.04 -22.17
C LEU A 397 -0.99 -25.32 -22.61
N GLN A 398 -0.23 -26.39 -22.84
CA GLN A 398 -0.77 -27.62 -23.40
C GLN A 398 -0.03 -28.84 -22.84
N MET A 399 -0.57 -30.02 -23.17
CA MET A 399 -0.04 -31.30 -22.74
C MET A 399 1.48 -31.41 -22.94
N ASP A 400 2.13 -32.07 -21.99
CA ASP A 400 3.58 -32.29 -21.90
C ASP A 400 4.44 -31.06 -21.60
N MET A 401 3.86 -29.86 -21.45
CA MET A 401 4.60 -28.72 -20.92
C MET A 401 4.89 -28.89 -19.43
N ASN A 402 6.04 -28.38 -18.98
CA ASN A 402 6.42 -28.35 -17.57
C ASN A 402 7.02 -27.00 -17.19
N ASN A 403 6.28 -26.16 -16.48
CA ASN A 403 6.73 -24.85 -16.02
C ASN A 403 5.83 -24.29 -14.90
N GLU A 404 6.24 -23.15 -14.32
CA GLU A 404 5.51 -22.49 -13.24
C GLU A 404 4.12 -21.98 -13.65
N GLN A 405 3.90 -21.63 -14.93
CA GLN A 405 2.57 -21.21 -15.41
C GLN A 405 1.58 -22.38 -15.41
N VAL A 406 2.02 -23.58 -15.78
CA VAL A 406 1.20 -24.79 -15.67
C VAL A 406 0.90 -25.11 -14.20
N LYS A 407 1.88 -24.94 -13.31
CA LYS A 407 1.71 -25.16 -11.87
C LYS A 407 0.66 -24.21 -11.29
N ASN A 408 0.77 -22.93 -11.62
CA ASN A 408 -0.18 -21.90 -11.25
C ASN A 408 -1.59 -22.22 -11.80
N ALA A 409 -1.71 -22.62 -13.08
CA ALA A 409 -2.98 -23.01 -13.67
C ALA A 409 -3.62 -24.22 -12.97
N GLN A 410 -2.82 -25.21 -12.58
CA GLN A 410 -3.29 -26.37 -11.81
C GLN A 410 -3.86 -25.96 -10.45
N ALA A 411 -3.18 -25.04 -9.74
CA ALA A 411 -3.67 -24.51 -8.47
C ALA A 411 -4.98 -23.72 -8.63
N ILE A 412 -5.10 -22.90 -9.70
CA ILE A 412 -6.35 -22.19 -10.02
C ILE A 412 -7.48 -23.18 -10.28
N LEU A 413 -7.25 -24.17 -11.15
CA LEU A 413 -8.26 -25.20 -11.48
C LEU A 413 -8.72 -25.94 -10.23
N GLU A 414 -7.78 -26.41 -9.40
CA GLU A 414 -8.09 -27.12 -8.17
C GLU A 414 -8.90 -26.26 -7.21
N GLY A 415 -8.51 -25.00 -7.02
CA GLY A 415 -9.24 -24.04 -6.18
C GLY A 415 -10.64 -23.71 -6.69
N LEU A 416 -10.86 -23.80 -8.00
CA LEU A 416 -12.17 -23.67 -8.63
C LEU A 416 -13.00 -24.98 -8.60
N GLY A 417 -12.46 -26.05 -8.02
CA GLY A 417 -13.11 -27.35 -7.90
C GLY A 417 -12.90 -28.29 -9.10
N TYR A 418 -12.03 -27.93 -10.05
CA TYR A 418 -11.64 -28.80 -11.17
C TYR A 418 -10.32 -29.49 -10.84
N THR A 419 -10.36 -30.79 -10.52
CA THR A 419 -9.18 -31.51 -10.04
C THR A 419 -8.22 -31.87 -11.20
N PRO A 420 -7.03 -31.23 -11.32
CA PRO A 420 -6.06 -31.57 -12.36
C PRO A 420 -5.34 -32.90 -12.10
N GLY A 421 -5.43 -33.44 -10.88
CA GLY A 421 -4.76 -34.65 -10.42
C GLY A 421 -3.28 -34.47 -10.03
N ARG A 422 -2.71 -33.27 -10.25
CA ARG A 422 -1.36 -32.87 -9.85
C ARG A 422 -1.23 -31.34 -9.85
N THR A 423 -0.30 -30.82 -9.08
CA THR A 423 -0.02 -29.38 -8.88
C THR A 423 1.48 -29.06 -8.92
N ASP A 424 2.23 -29.85 -9.68
CA ASP A 424 3.70 -29.80 -9.73
C ASP A 424 4.25 -29.13 -11.00
N GLY A 425 3.37 -28.63 -11.88
CA GLY A 425 3.78 -27.91 -13.08
C GLY A 425 3.84 -28.73 -14.36
N TYR A 426 3.65 -30.05 -14.31
CA TYR A 426 3.58 -30.86 -15.54
C TYR A 426 2.15 -30.98 -16.08
N PHE A 427 1.92 -30.57 -17.31
CA PHE A 427 0.61 -30.55 -17.97
C PHE A 427 0.22 -31.96 -18.42
N SER A 428 -0.34 -32.73 -17.49
CA SER A 428 -0.75 -34.11 -17.73
C SER A 428 -2.10 -34.24 -18.46
N ALA A 429 -2.44 -35.46 -18.86
CA ALA A 429 -3.79 -35.79 -19.34
C ALA A 429 -4.89 -35.47 -18.30
N GLY A 430 -4.58 -35.49 -17.00
CA GLY A 430 -5.48 -35.04 -15.94
C GLY A 430 -5.76 -33.54 -16.02
N THR A 431 -4.70 -32.75 -16.21
CA THR A 431 -4.78 -31.29 -16.43
C THR A 431 -5.58 -30.98 -17.70
N VAL A 432 -5.38 -31.71 -18.81
CA VAL A 432 -6.17 -31.56 -20.04
C VAL A 432 -7.67 -31.76 -19.78
N ARG A 433 -8.05 -32.83 -19.05
CA ARG A 433 -9.46 -33.08 -18.72
C ARG A 433 -10.05 -31.97 -17.85
N SER A 434 -9.28 -31.51 -16.87
CA SER A 434 -9.67 -30.41 -15.97
C SER A 434 -9.91 -29.10 -16.74
N VAL A 435 -9.00 -28.76 -17.66
CA VAL A 435 -9.13 -27.58 -18.53
C VAL A 435 -10.35 -27.70 -19.44
N LYS A 436 -10.60 -28.86 -20.06
CA LYS A 436 -11.79 -29.07 -20.90
C LYS A 436 -13.09 -28.91 -20.11
N ALA A 437 -13.15 -29.45 -18.89
CA ALA A 437 -14.31 -29.32 -18.02
C ALA A 437 -14.58 -27.85 -17.66
N PHE A 438 -13.53 -27.11 -17.29
CA PHE A 438 -13.64 -25.66 -17.06
C PHE A 438 -14.11 -24.91 -18.30
N GLN A 439 -13.48 -25.14 -19.47
CA GLN A 439 -13.85 -24.49 -20.73
C GLN A 439 -15.33 -24.73 -21.07
N GLN A 440 -15.81 -25.95 -20.91
CA GLN A 440 -17.21 -26.29 -21.15
C GLN A 440 -18.17 -25.53 -20.22
N GLN A 441 -17.85 -25.46 -18.91
CA GLN A 441 -18.64 -24.70 -17.95
C GLN A 441 -18.63 -23.18 -18.26
N ALA A 442 -17.50 -22.67 -18.74
CA ALA A 442 -17.31 -21.26 -19.09
C ALA A 442 -17.87 -20.89 -20.48
N GLY A 443 -18.43 -21.84 -21.24
CA GLY A 443 -18.93 -21.61 -22.60
C GLY A 443 -17.83 -21.41 -23.66
N LEU A 444 -16.62 -21.86 -23.37
CA LEU A 444 -15.46 -21.84 -24.28
C LEU A 444 -15.35 -23.17 -25.07
N GLN A 445 -14.60 -23.14 -26.17
CA GLN A 445 -14.27 -24.37 -26.90
C GLN A 445 -13.40 -25.29 -26.04
N PRO A 446 -13.77 -26.57 -25.84
CA PRO A 446 -13.08 -27.49 -24.93
C PRO A 446 -11.81 -28.08 -25.58
N THR A 447 -10.85 -27.22 -25.90
CA THR A 447 -9.58 -27.59 -26.55
C THR A 447 -8.67 -28.38 -25.61
N GLY A 448 -8.78 -28.17 -24.29
CA GLY A 448 -7.88 -28.73 -23.29
C GLY A 448 -6.51 -28.05 -23.25
N LYS A 449 -6.36 -26.92 -23.94
CA LYS A 449 -5.22 -26.02 -23.88
C LYS A 449 -5.63 -24.73 -23.18
N ILE A 450 -4.71 -24.10 -22.47
CA ILE A 450 -4.94 -22.80 -21.83
C ILE A 450 -4.35 -21.73 -22.75
N ASP A 451 -5.16 -21.22 -23.66
CA ASP A 451 -4.87 -20.03 -24.45
C ASP A 451 -5.21 -18.74 -23.67
N ALA A 452 -4.94 -17.56 -24.25
CA ALA A 452 -5.22 -16.27 -23.61
C ALA A 452 -6.67 -16.14 -23.11
N LYS A 453 -7.65 -16.61 -23.89
CA LYS A 453 -9.07 -16.58 -23.50
C LYS A 453 -9.37 -17.49 -22.31
N THR A 454 -8.78 -18.68 -22.29
CA THR A 454 -8.94 -19.62 -21.18
C THR A 454 -8.24 -19.11 -19.93
N ALA A 455 -7.05 -18.51 -20.06
CA ALA A 455 -6.31 -17.89 -18.97
C ALA A 455 -7.11 -16.75 -18.33
N GLU A 456 -7.61 -15.80 -19.13
CA GLU A 456 -8.46 -14.69 -18.67
C GLU A 456 -9.74 -15.19 -17.98
N ALA A 457 -10.39 -16.22 -18.53
CA ALA A 457 -11.57 -16.81 -17.93
C ALA A 457 -11.26 -17.48 -16.58
N LEU A 458 -10.13 -18.19 -16.48
CA LEU A 458 -9.65 -18.78 -15.22
C LEU A 458 -9.37 -17.70 -14.18
N GLU A 459 -8.71 -16.61 -14.56
CA GLU A 459 -8.42 -15.48 -13.69
C GLU A 459 -9.69 -14.79 -13.20
N THR A 460 -10.66 -14.58 -14.08
CA THR A 460 -11.97 -14.02 -13.75
C THR A 460 -12.70 -14.90 -12.75
N ALA A 461 -12.75 -16.21 -13.02
CA ALA A 461 -13.38 -17.19 -12.14
C ALA A 461 -12.70 -17.25 -10.77
N MET A 462 -11.36 -17.28 -10.75
CA MET A 462 -10.54 -17.26 -9.55
C MET A 462 -10.81 -16.02 -8.71
N THR A 463 -10.78 -14.84 -9.32
CA THR A 463 -11.04 -13.56 -8.65
C THR A 463 -12.44 -13.55 -8.03
N LYS A 464 -13.44 -14.05 -8.75
CA LYS A 464 -14.80 -14.20 -8.24
C LYS A 464 -14.89 -15.18 -7.07
N GLU A 465 -14.14 -16.27 -7.10
CA GLU A 465 -14.14 -17.27 -6.03
C GLU A 465 -13.44 -16.75 -4.76
N ARG A 466 -12.32 -16.03 -4.90
CA ARG A 466 -11.60 -15.39 -3.79
C ARG A 466 -12.42 -14.32 -3.07
N LYS A 467 -13.25 -13.57 -3.81
CA LYS A 467 -14.13 -12.53 -3.24
C LYS A 467 -15.28 -13.09 -2.38
N LYS A 468 -15.54 -14.39 -2.42
CA LYS A 468 -16.57 -15.00 -1.59
C LYS A 468 -16.03 -15.22 -0.18
N GLU A 469 -16.61 -14.54 0.80
CA GLU A 469 -16.28 -14.67 2.23
C GLU A 469 -16.24 -16.14 2.71
N LYS A 470 -17.14 -17.00 2.20
CA LYS A 470 -17.16 -18.43 2.58
C LYS A 470 -15.85 -19.18 2.27
N ASN A 471 -15.05 -18.65 1.34
CA ASN A 471 -13.77 -19.22 0.91
C ASN A 471 -12.57 -18.56 1.59
N ASP A 472 -12.79 -17.46 2.33
CA ASP A 472 -11.77 -16.85 3.17
C ASP A 472 -11.66 -17.61 4.49
N LEU A 473 -10.74 -18.57 4.56
CA LEU A 473 -10.63 -19.47 5.70
C LEU A 473 -10.14 -18.74 6.96
N GLN A 474 -9.26 -17.75 6.78
CA GLN A 474 -8.72 -16.95 7.89
C GLN A 474 -9.81 -16.08 8.51
N LEU A 475 -10.57 -15.33 7.69
CA LEU A 475 -11.69 -14.51 8.18
C LEU A 475 -12.74 -15.37 8.87
N ARG A 476 -13.14 -16.49 8.27
CA ARG A 476 -14.08 -17.42 8.90
C ARG A 476 -13.58 -17.95 10.25
N THR A 477 -12.28 -18.22 10.37
CA THR A 477 -11.69 -18.67 11.63
C THR A 477 -11.78 -17.57 12.70
N ALA A 478 -11.44 -16.33 12.37
CA ALA A 478 -11.55 -15.21 13.29
C ALA A 478 -13.01 -14.96 13.71
N LEU A 479 -13.94 -14.96 12.76
CA LEU A 479 -15.37 -14.80 13.02
C LEU A 479 -15.92 -15.89 13.94
N LEU A 480 -15.58 -17.16 13.69
CA LEU A 480 -16.00 -18.28 14.54
C LEU A 480 -15.35 -18.23 15.92
N LEU A 481 -14.12 -17.72 16.04
CA LEU A 481 -13.44 -17.55 17.32
C LEU A 481 -14.17 -16.54 18.22
N LEU A 482 -14.63 -15.43 17.65
CA LEU A 482 -15.35 -14.38 18.38
C LEU A 482 -16.82 -14.72 18.64
N ALA A 483 -17.42 -15.58 17.80
CA ALA A 483 -18.82 -15.97 17.93
C ALA A 483 -19.10 -17.10 18.94
N LYS A 484 -18.08 -17.61 19.64
CA LYS A 484 -18.21 -18.72 20.61
C LYS A 484 -19.10 -18.40 21.81
#